data_AF-A0A4Q6BI94-F1
#
_entry.id   AF-A0A4Q6BI94-F1
#
_cell.length_a   1.000
_cell.length_b   1.000
_cell.length_c   1.000
_cell.angle_alpha   90.00
_cell.angle_beta   90.00
_cell.angle_gamma   90.00
#
_symmetry.space_group_name_H-M   'P 1'
#
loop_
_entity.id
_entity.type
_entity.pdbx_description
1 polymer ?
#
loop_
_entity_poly.entity_id
_entity_poly.type
_entity_poly.pdbx_seq_one_letter_code
_entity_poly.pdbx_strand_id
1 'polypeptide(L)'
;MQQFTIHLPVKAYVKKYLHQKYGSPLTLSAGNVFSDVFLAMLLVPAPIKNQRRELDLQLNRYTEKVQVKIPIDLLYRVPNDLTEHSTGRLNRFFENMFKEDFCEKVEHLVSFGKIERQTAMEHFCVLYGFEMEEDISFDALKKMEWRYRKEKAEKMQKSLAHLSPAVLFG
;
A
#
# COMPACT_ATOMS: atom_id res chain seq x y z
N MET A 1 -3.21 27.19 10.80
CA MET A 1 -2.28 26.16 11.32
C MET A 1 -1.10 26.09 10.38
N GLN A 2 0.13 26.19 10.88
CA GLN A 2 1.32 26.10 10.04
C GLN A 2 1.57 24.62 9.68
N GLN A 3 2.02 24.37 8.45
CA GLN A 3 2.27 23.03 7.91
C GLN A 3 3.64 22.98 7.23
N PHE A 4 4.36 21.89 7.45
CA PHE A 4 5.58 21.54 6.75
C PHE A 4 5.24 20.62 5.57
N THR A 5 5.93 20.77 4.45
CA THR A 5 5.68 19.97 3.24
C THR A 5 6.89 19.12 2.91
N ILE A 6 6.67 17.82 2.72
CA ILE A 6 7.68 16.89 2.16
C ILE A 6 7.22 16.37 0.81
N HIS A 7 8.18 16.02 -0.04
CA HIS A 7 7.94 15.36 -1.32
C HIS A 7 8.48 13.95 -1.26
N LEU A 8 7.60 12.96 -1.27
CA LEU A 8 7.96 11.55 -1.21
C LEU A 8 7.95 10.95 -2.62
N PRO A 9 9.07 10.40 -3.11
CA PRO A 9 9.08 9.73 -4.41
C PRO A 9 8.35 8.39 -4.30
N VAL A 10 7.47 8.10 -5.27
CA VAL A 10 6.65 6.89 -5.34
C VAL A 10 6.47 6.41 -6.77
N LYS A 11 5.92 5.21 -6.95
CA LYS A 11 5.46 4.74 -8.26
C LYS A 11 4.20 5.49 -8.72
N ALA A 12 3.98 5.60 -10.02
CA ALA A 12 2.84 6.32 -10.60
C ALA A 12 1.47 5.82 -10.09
N TYR A 13 1.23 4.51 -10.13
CA TYR A 13 -0.03 3.95 -9.62
C TYR A 13 -0.21 4.16 -8.11
N VAL A 14 0.88 4.18 -7.33
CA VAL A 14 0.82 4.45 -5.88
C VAL A 14 0.39 5.90 -5.63
N LYS A 15 0.90 6.86 -6.42
CA LYS A 15 0.46 8.26 -6.34
C LYS A 15 -1.03 8.39 -6.62
N LYS A 16 -1.55 7.81 -7.71
CA LYS A 16 -2.98 7.86 -8.04
C LYS A 16 -3.83 7.21 -6.94
N TYR A 17 -3.42 6.04 -6.44
CA TYR A 17 -4.06 5.38 -5.30
C TYR A 17 -4.15 6.27 -4.06
N LEU A 18 -3.03 6.84 -3.63
CA LEU A 18 -2.96 7.69 -2.44
C LEU A 18 -3.77 8.97 -2.60
N HIS A 19 -3.71 9.59 -3.77
CA HIS A 19 -4.49 10.80 -4.06
C HIS A 19 -6.00 10.54 -4.04
N GLN A 20 -6.45 9.40 -4.59
CA GLN A 20 -7.86 9.04 -4.55
C GLN A 20 -8.33 8.70 -3.14
N LYS A 21 -7.50 8.01 -2.35
CA LYS A 21 -7.89 7.53 -1.00
C LYS A 21 -7.76 8.61 0.09
N TYR A 22 -6.76 9.48 0.00
CA TYR A 22 -6.40 10.44 1.06
C TYR A 22 -6.42 11.90 0.61
N GLY A 23 -6.71 12.17 -0.66
CA GLY A 23 -6.67 13.50 -1.25
C GLY A 23 -5.29 13.90 -1.77
N SER A 24 -5.25 15.01 -2.52
CA SER A 24 -4.02 15.62 -3.01
C SER A 24 -3.99 17.10 -2.65
N PRO A 25 -3.03 17.57 -1.82
CA PRO A 25 -1.93 16.83 -1.21
C PRO A 25 -2.37 15.92 -0.05
N LEU A 26 -1.57 14.90 0.27
CA LEU A 26 -1.80 14.06 1.45
C LEU A 26 -1.61 14.94 2.69
N THR A 27 -2.64 15.04 3.52
CA THR A 27 -2.56 15.85 4.75
C THR A 27 -2.57 14.92 5.95
N LEU A 28 -1.51 14.98 6.76
CA LEU A 28 -1.47 14.24 8.01
C LEU A 28 -2.28 15.00 9.06
N SER A 29 -3.02 14.26 9.87
CA SER A 29 -3.81 14.81 10.97
C SER A 29 -3.68 13.93 12.21
N ALA A 30 -3.71 14.57 13.38
CA ALA A 30 -3.80 13.85 14.64
C ALA A 30 -5.12 13.04 14.70
N GLY A 31 -5.04 11.77 15.10
CA GLY A 31 -6.19 10.87 15.20
C GLY A 31 -6.55 10.11 13.92
N ASN A 32 -5.82 10.32 12.82
CA ASN A 32 -5.93 9.45 11.65
C ASN A 32 -4.89 8.33 11.75
N VAL A 33 -5.36 7.07 11.78
CA VAL A 33 -4.52 5.86 11.81
C VAL A 33 -3.46 5.87 10.71
N PHE A 34 -3.80 6.35 9.51
CA PHE A 34 -2.82 6.48 8.43
C PHE A 34 -1.67 7.42 8.80
N SER A 35 -1.98 8.55 9.45
CA SER A 35 -0.97 9.53 9.86
C SER A 35 -0.06 8.96 10.95
N ASP A 36 -0.63 8.25 11.92
CA ASP A 36 0.14 7.63 12.99
C ASP A 36 1.08 6.55 12.45
N VAL A 37 0.59 5.68 11.54
CA VAL A 37 1.42 4.65 10.90
C VAL A 37 2.48 5.27 10.02
N PHE A 38 2.15 6.31 9.23
CA PHE A 38 3.11 7.01 8.39
C PHE A 38 4.26 7.60 9.23
N LEU A 39 3.94 8.30 10.32
CA LEU A 39 4.94 8.87 11.23
C LEU A 39 5.76 7.79 11.94
N ALA A 40 5.13 6.70 12.37
CA ALA A 40 5.85 5.56 12.96
C ALA A 40 6.84 4.94 11.98
N MET A 41 6.48 4.82 10.70
CA MET A 41 7.36 4.27 9.66
C MET A 41 8.58 5.16 9.38
N LEU A 42 8.46 6.48 9.59
CA LEU A 42 9.57 7.43 9.50
C LEU A 42 10.52 7.33 10.71
N LEU A 43 10.00 7.06 11.90
CA LEU A 43 10.78 7.02 13.14
C LEU A 43 11.63 5.75 13.28
N VAL A 44 11.16 4.62 12.76
CA VAL A 44 11.85 3.34 12.97
C VAL A 44 13.16 3.32 12.16
N PRO A 45 14.34 3.13 12.76
CA PRO A 45 15.58 3.01 12.01
C PRO A 45 15.53 1.80 11.05
N ALA A 46 16.17 1.92 9.90
CA ALA A 46 16.21 0.83 8.94
C ALA A 46 17.02 -0.35 9.50
N PRO A 47 16.52 -1.61 9.45
CA PRO A 47 17.39 -2.74 9.67
C PRO A 47 18.47 -2.73 8.57
N ILE A 48 19.74 -2.83 8.97
CA ILE A 48 20.97 -2.59 8.18
C ILE A 48 21.18 -3.62 7.02
N LYS A 49 20.15 -4.36 6.60
CA LYS A 49 20.30 -5.56 5.77
C LYS A 49 20.05 -5.41 4.27
N ASN A 50 19.52 -4.29 3.79
CA ASN A 50 19.36 -4.14 2.34
C ASN A 50 20.71 -3.75 1.74
N GLN A 51 21.20 -4.55 0.79
CA GLN A 51 22.39 -4.19 0.03
C GLN A 51 22.09 -2.89 -0.73
N ARG A 52 23.00 -1.91 -0.66
CA ARG A 52 22.84 -0.57 -1.27
C ARG A 52 22.32 -0.63 -2.72
N ARG A 53 22.82 -1.59 -3.50
CA ARG A 53 22.42 -1.84 -4.90
C ARG A 53 20.92 -2.15 -5.07
N GLU A 54 20.31 -2.88 -4.12
CA GLU A 54 18.87 -3.17 -4.19
C GLU A 54 18.03 -1.92 -3.93
N LEU A 55 18.50 -1.06 -3.04
CA LEU A 55 17.86 0.21 -2.71
C LEU A 55 17.88 1.14 -3.94
N ASP A 56 19.03 1.28 -4.59
CA ASP A 56 19.18 2.08 -5.81
C ASP A 56 18.22 1.61 -6.92
N LEU A 57 18.11 0.30 -7.13
CA LEU A 57 17.19 -0.29 -8.10
C LEU A 57 15.71 -0.03 -7.76
N GLN A 58 15.36 0.05 -6.47
CA GLN A 58 14.00 0.37 -6.03
C GLN A 58 13.70 1.85 -6.23
N LEU A 59 14.62 2.73 -5.82
CA LEU A 59 14.47 4.18 -5.94
C LEU A 59 14.35 4.62 -7.39
N ASN A 60 15.10 3.98 -8.31
CA ASN A 60 15.01 4.25 -9.74
C ASN A 60 13.63 3.94 -10.35
N ARG A 61 12.78 3.18 -9.66
CA ARG A 61 11.39 2.90 -10.09
C ARG A 61 10.39 3.94 -9.60
N TYR A 62 10.80 4.85 -8.72
CA TYR A 62 9.94 5.89 -8.18
C TYR A 62 9.99 7.11 -9.10
N THR A 63 9.16 7.09 -10.13
CA THR A 63 9.10 8.11 -11.18
C THR A 63 8.33 9.37 -10.75
N GLU A 64 7.44 9.24 -9.77
CA GLU A 64 6.51 10.28 -9.37
C GLU A 64 6.80 10.79 -7.96
N LYS A 65 6.27 11.97 -7.63
CA LYS A 65 6.35 12.54 -6.27
C LYS A 65 4.97 12.85 -5.73
N VAL A 66 4.77 12.50 -4.46
CA VAL A 66 3.58 12.81 -3.68
C VAL A 66 3.92 13.89 -2.66
N GLN A 67 3.09 14.94 -2.61
CA GLN A 67 3.22 15.99 -1.61
C GLN A 67 2.51 15.57 -0.32
N VAL A 68 3.23 15.55 0.80
CA VAL A 68 2.68 15.28 2.13
C VAL A 68 2.81 16.51 3.00
N LYS A 69 1.69 17.00 3.51
CA LYS A 69 1.58 18.12 4.44
C LYS A 69 1.52 17.59 5.86
N ILE A 70 2.48 17.99 6.68
CA ILE A 70 2.65 17.59 8.07
C ILE A 70 2.40 18.81 8.95
N PRO A 71 1.42 18.77 9.88
CA PRO A 71 1.25 19.80 10.90
C PRO A 71 2.55 20.02 11.70
N ILE A 72 2.90 21.27 12.03
CA ILE A 72 4.16 21.57 12.74
C ILE A 72 4.20 20.90 14.13
N ASP A 73 3.06 20.74 14.78
CA ASP A 73 2.93 19.99 16.03
C ASP A 73 3.27 18.50 15.88
N LEU A 74 3.38 17.96 14.67
CA LEU A 74 3.85 16.59 14.43
C LEU A 74 5.31 16.56 13.92
N LEU A 75 5.91 17.72 13.62
CA LEU A 75 7.24 17.81 13.02
C LEU A 75 8.34 17.29 13.96
N TYR A 76 8.18 17.41 15.28
CA TYR A 76 9.15 16.86 16.25
C TYR A 76 9.26 15.33 16.20
N ARG A 77 8.30 14.65 15.54
CA ARG A 77 8.29 13.20 15.31
C ARG A 77 8.89 12.81 13.96
N VAL A 78 9.21 13.78 13.11
CA VAL A 78 9.73 13.54 11.77
C VAL A 78 11.24 13.72 11.84
N PRO A 79 12.05 12.71 11.46
CA PRO A 79 13.48 12.92 11.32
C PRO A 79 13.73 14.04 10.30
N ASN A 80 14.78 14.84 10.52
CA ASN A 80 15.07 16.02 9.71
C ASN A 80 15.10 15.74 8.20
N ASP A 81 15.50 14.51 7.81
CA ASP A 81 15.58 14.08 6.42
C ASP A 81 14.90 12.73 6.15
N LEU A 82 14.22 12.64 5.01
CA LEU A 82 13.76 11.38 4.43
C LEU A 82 14.96 10.59 3.92
N THR A 83 15.35 9.56 4.66
CA THR A 83 16.36 8.62 4.18
C THR A 83 15.83 7.77 3.03
N GLU A 84 16.73 7.27 2.20
CA GLU A 84 16.42 6.29 1.15
C GLU A 84 15.71 5.04 1.72
N HIS A 85 16.12 4.61 2.91
CA HIS A 85 15.52 3.46 3.58
C HIS A 85 14.09 3.74 4.07
N SER A 86 13.83 4.89 4.70
CA SER A 86 12.46 5.27 5.10
C SER A 86 11.55 5.43 3.88
N THR A 87 12.09 5.96 2.78
CA THR A 87 11.39 6.09 1.50
C THR A 87 11.00 4.73 0.92
N GLY A 88 11.95 3.79 0.87
CA GLY A 88 11.68 2.42 0.40
C GLY A 88 10.66 1.68 1.28
N ARG A 89 10.75 1.86 2.61
CA ARG A 89 9.78 1.27 3.54
C ARG A 89 8.37 1.83 3.35
N LEU A 90 8.24 3.15 3.26
CA LEU A 90 6.95 3.80 3.04
C LEU A 90 6.33 3.35 1.72
N ASN A 91 7.11 3.27 0.64
CA ASN A 91 6.63 2.76 -0.64
C ASN A 91 6.15 1.30 -0.52
N ARG A 92 6.92 0.44 0.15
CA ARG A 92 6.49 -0.96 0.39
C ARG A 92 5.19 -1.02 1.19
N PHE A 93 5.04 -0.15 2.19
CA PHE A 93 3.80 -0.04 2.96
C PHE A 93 2.62 0.36 2.06
N PHE A 94 2.78 1.39 1.22
CA PHE A 94 1.71 1.79 0.29
C PHE A 94 1.39 0.74 -0.77
N GLU A 95 2.39 0.02 -1.28
CA GLU A 95 2.18 -1.08 -2.22
C GLU A 95 1.41 -2.23 -1.56
N ASN A 96 1.68 -2.54 -0.29
CA ASN A 96 0.92 -3.53 0.46
C ASN A 96 -0.51 -3.06 0.69
N MET A 97 -0.72 -1.81 1.10
CA MET A 97 -2.07 -1.24 1.26
C MET A 97 -2.86 -1.28 -0.04
N PHE A 98 -2.23 -0.88 -1.15
CA PHE A 98 -2.83 -0.98 -2.48
C PHE A 98 -3.22 -2.42 -2.80
N LYS A 99 -2.30 -3.38 -2.61
CA LYS A 99 -2.54 -4.81 -2.86
C LYS A 99 -3.72 -5.34 -2.05
N GLU A 100 -3.75 -5.03 -0.75
CA GLU A 100 -4.80 -5.48 0.17
C GLU A 100 -6.16 -4.90 -0.24
N ASP A 101 -6.27 -3.59 -0.38
CA ASP A 101 -7.50 -2.93 -0.83
C ASP A 101 -7.99 -3.46 -2.18
N PHE A 102 -7.08 -3.60 -3.15
CA PHE A 102 -7.40 -4.12 -4.48
C PHE A 102 -7.98 -5.53 -4.39
N CYS A 103 -7.28 -6.43 -3.71
CA CYS A 103 -7.71 -7.83 -3.64
C CYS A 103 -9.00 -7.99 -2.85
N GLU A 104 -9.17 -7.27 -1.74
CA GLU A 104 -10.40 -7.29 -0.94
C GLU A 104 -11.59 -6.75 -1.72
N LYS A 105 -11.41 -5.65 -2.47
CA LYS A 105 -12.47 -5.07 -3.30
C LYS A 105 -12.88 -6.02 -4.42
N VAL A 106 -11.91 -6.64 -5.09
CA VAL A 106 -12.17 -7.64 -6.14
C VAL A 106 -12.89 -8.85 -5.55
N GLU A 107 -12.44 -9.38 -4.41
CA GLU A 107 -13.07 -10.51 -3.72
C GLU A 107 -14.52 -10.19 -3.32
N HIS A 108 -14.76 -8.98 -2.80
CA HIS A 108 -16.10 -8.50 -2.44
C HIS A 108 -17.03 -8.44 -3.66
N LEU A 109 -16.59 -7.84 -4.77
CA LEU A 109 -17.39 -7.73 -6.00
C LEU A 109 -17.69 -9.10 -6.62
N VAL A 110 -16.74 -10.03 -6.58
CA VAL A 110 -16.95 -11.39 -7.08
C VAL A 110 -17.91 -12.18 -6.18
N SER A 111 -17.73 -12.10 -4.85
CA SER A 111 -18.50 -12.92 -3.91
C SER A 111 -19.94 -12.44 -3.72
N PHE A 112 -20.12 -11.12 -3.58
CA PHE A 112 -21.44 -10.52 -3.30
C PHE A 112 -22.10 -9.95 -4.56
N GLY A 113 -21.31 -9.33 -5.44
CA GLY A 113 -21.81 -8.75 -6.68
C GLY A 113 -22.05 -9.79 -7.79
N LYS A 114 -21.50 -11.01 -7.66
CA LYS A 114 -21.52 -12.06 -8.69
C LYS A 114 -20.98 -11.58 -10.04
N ILE A 115 -20.05 -10.61 -10.00
CA ILE A 115 -19.40 -10.05 -11.18
C ILE A 115 -18.21 -10.94 -11.55
N GLU A 116 -17.95 -11.10 -12.86
CA GLU A 116 -16.74 -11.77 -13.31
C GLU A 116 -15.51 -11.03 -12.77
N ARG A 117 -14.49 -11.80 -12.36
CA ARG A 117 -13.31 -11.23 -11.73
C ARG A 117 -12.57 -10.20 -12.59
N GLN A 118 -12.45 -10.47 -13.89
CA GLN A 118 -11.84 -9.53 -14.82
C GLN A 118 -12.59 -8.19 -14.79
N THR A 119 -13.91 -8.22 -14.91
CA THR A 119 -14.75 -7.01 -14.79
C THR A 119 -14.63 -6.35 -13.42
N ALA A 120 -14.48 -7.12 -12.33
CA ALA A 120 -14.25 -6.55 -10.99
C ALA A 120 -12.90 -5.80 -10.89
N MET A 121 -11.85 -6.30 -11.55
CA MET A 121 -10.55 -5.62 -11.61
C MET A 121 -10.63 -4.34 -12.44
N GLU A 122 -11.30 -4.39 -13.60
CA GLU A 122 -11.56 -3.21 -14.44
C GLU A 122 -12.36 -2.15 -13.66
N HIS A 123 -13.37 -2.57 -12.89
CA HIS A 123 -14.15 -1.70 -12.02
C HIS A 123 -13.27 -0.99 -10.98
N PHE A 124 -12.32 -1.70 -10.38
CA PHE A 124 -11.36 -1.09 -9.46
C PHE A 124 -10.48 -0.06 -10.18
N CYS A 125 -10.02 -0.36 -11.39
CA CYS A 125 -9.23 0.57 -12.20
C CYS A 125 -10.00 1.88 -12.47
N VAL A 126 -11.25 1.77 -12.91
CA VAL A 126 -12.12 2.92 -13.16
C VAL A 126 -12.37 3.72 -11.89
N LEU A 127 -12.65 3.05 -10.76
CA LEU A 127 -12.95 3.72 -9.48
C LEU A 127 -11.77 4.57 -8.97
N TYR A 128 -10.54 4.13 -9.22
CA TYR A 128 -9.33 4.81 -8.78
C TYR A 128 -8.64 5.65 -9.88
N GLY A 129 -9.24 5.74 -11.07
CA GLY A 129 -8.70 6.51 -12.19
C GLY A 129 -7.39 5.95 -12.76
N PHE A 130 -7.21 4.62 -12.69
CA PHE A 130 -6.06 3.95 -13.29
C PHE A 130 -6.24 3.80 -14.79
N GLU A 131 -5.21 4.18 -15.53
CA GLU A 131 -5.08 3.93 -16.96
C GLU A 131 -4.33 2.60 -17.12
N MET A 132 -5.06 1.59 -17.62
CA MET A 132 -4.48 0.26 -17.83
C MET A 132 -3.34 0.33 -18.85
N GLU A 133 -2.30 -0.46 -18.64
CA GLU A 133 -1.04 -0.49 -19.42
C GLU A 133 -0.13 0.74 -19.28
N GLU A 134 -0.66 1.90 -18.85
CA GLU A 134 0.16 3.07 -18.52
C GLU A 134 0.61 3.08 -17.06
N ASP A 135 -0.33 2.97 -16.12
CA ASP A 135 -0.02 2.98 -14.68
C ASP A 135 0.38 1.60 -14.16
N ILE A 136 -0.37 0.59 -14.60
CA ILE A 136 -0.20 -0.81 -14.23
C ILE A 136 -0.81 -1.70 -15.32
N SER A 137 -0.05 -2.71 -15.75
CA SER A 137 -0.56 -3.66 -16.75
C SER A 137 -1.60 -4.59 -16.16
N PHE A 138 -2.55 -4.99 -17.01
CA PHE A 138 -3.63 -5.87 -16.55
C PHE A 138 -3.11 -7.26 -16.11
N ASP A 139 -2.06 -7.75 -16.78
CA ASP A 139 -1.36 -8.98 -16.37
C ASP A 139 -0.73 -8.87 -14.97
N ALA A 140 -0.17 -7.70 -14.62
CA ALA A 140 0.36 -7.47 -13.28
C ALA A 140 -0.74 -7.54 -12.21
N LEU A 141 -1.92 -6.97 -12.47
CA LEU A 141 -3.10 -7.05 -11.60
C LEU A 141 -3.59 -8.49 -11.43
N LYS A 142 -3.71 -9.26 -12.53
CA LYS A 142 -4.07 -10.69 -12.47
C LYS A 142 -3.11 -11.49 -11.60
N LYS A 143 -1.80 -11.30 -11.81
CA LYS A 143 -0.76 -11.98 -11.02
C LYS A 143 -0.82 -11.58 -9.55
N MET A 144 -1.05 -10.31 -9.26
CA MET A 144 -1.18 -9.80 -7.88
C MET A 144 -2.34 -10.46 -7.14
N GLU A 145 -3.52 -10.48 -7.77
CA GLU A 145 -4.73 -11.07 -7.18
C GLU A 145 -4.60 -12.59 -7.01
N TRP A 146 -4.07 -13.29 -8.01
CA TRP A 146 -3.83 -14.73 -7.93
C TRP A 146 -2.88 -15.07 -6.78
N ARG A 147 -1.79 -14.33 -6.61
CA ARG A 147 -0.84 -14.52 -5.50
C ARG A 147 -1.50 -14.27 -4.14
N TYR A 148 -2.29 -13.19 -4.02
CA TYR A 148 -3.01 -12.88 -2.79
C TYR A 148 -3.97 -14.02 -2.40
N ARG A 149 -4.75 -14.53 -3.35
CA ARG A 149 -5.63 -15.68 -3.11
C ARG A 149 -4.88 -16.91 -2.66
N LYS A 150 -3.77 -17.23 -3.33
CA LYS A 150 -2.94 -18.38 -2.98
C LYS A 150 -2.40 -18.24 -1.55
N GLU A 151 -1.85 -17.08 -1.21
CA GLU A 151 -1.36 -16.77 0.15
C GLU A 151 -2.48 -16.86 1.20
N LYS A 152 -3.68 -16.35 0.89
CA LYS A 152 -4.85 -16.41 1.78
C LYS A 152 -5.31 -17.84 2.02
N ALA A 153 -5.41 -18.66 0.96
CA ALA A 153 -5.76 -20.07 1.06
C ALA A 153 -4.75 -20.88 1.88
N GLU A 154 -3.45 -20.65 1.66
CA GLU A 154 -2.38 -21.31 2.43
C GLU A 154 -2.42 -20.91 3.92
N LYS A 155 -2.66 -19.63 4.23
CA LYS A 155 -2.82 -19.17 5.62
C LYS A 155 -4.02 -19.82 6.29
N MET A 156 -5.15 -19.90 5.59
CA MET A 156 -6.37 -20.54 6.10
C MET A 156 -6.17 -22.04 6.35
N GLN A 157 -5.49 -22.74 5.45
CA GLN A 157 -5.18 -24.15 5.63
C GLN A 157 -4.27 -24.39 6.85
N LYS A 158 -3.26 -23.53 7.05
CA LYS A 158 -2.40 -23.59 8.23
C LYS A 158 -3.15 -23.30 9.53
N SER A 159 -4.04 -22.30 9.54
CA SER A 159 -4.85 -22.00 10.72
C SER A 159 -5.79 -23.14 11.08
N LEU A 160 -6.42 -23.78 10.08
CA LEU A 160 -7.28 -24.95 10.30
C LEU A 160 -6.50 -26.16 10.81
N ALA A 161 -5.26 -26.39 10.33
CA ALA A 161 -4.41 -27.48 10.78
C ALA A 161 -3.95 -27.36 12.25
N HIS A 162 -3.97 -26.15 12.82
CA HIS A 162 -3.65 -25.90 14.22
C HIS A 162 -4.88 -25.94 15.15
N LEU A 163 -6.10 -26.05 14.61
CA LEU A 163 -7.29 -26.26 15.41
C LEU A 163 -7.40 -27.74 15.79
N SER A 164 -7.54 -28.02 17.09
CA SER A 164 -7.76 -29.37 17.63
C SER A 164 -8.99 -30.03 16.98
N PRO A 165 -8.97 -31.35 16.72
CA PRO A 165 -10.12 -32.10 16.19
C PRO A 165 -11.43 -31.90 17.00
N ALA A 166 -11.32 -31.53 18.28
CA ALA A 166 -12.47 -31.29 19.16
C ALA A 166 -13.33 -30.07 18.75
N VAL A 167 -12.81 -29.16 17.92
CA VAL A 167 -13.53 -27.94 17.48
C VAL A 167 -14.18 -28.13 16.11
N LEU A 168 -13.76 -29.13 15.32
CA LEU A 168 -14.24 -29.34 13.95
C LEU A 168 -15.47 -30.27 13.86
N PHE A 169 -15.80 -30.98 14.94
CA PHE A 169 -16.90 -31.96 15.00
C PHE A 169 -17.82 -31.76 16.22
N GLY A 170 -17.75 -30.60 16.88
CA GLY A 170 -18.61 -30.21 18.00
C GLY A 170 -19.76 -29.33 17.56
#